data_AF-C4RA34-F1
#
_entry.id   AF-C4RA34-F1
#
_cell.length_a   1.000
_cell.length_b   1.000
_cell.length_c   1.000
_cell.angle_alpha   90.00
_cell.angle_beta   90.00
_cell.angle_gamma   90.00
#
_symmetry.space_group_name_H-M   'P 1'
#
loop_
_entity.id
_entity.type
_entity.pdbx_description
1 polymer ?
#
loop_
_entity_poly.entity_id
_entity_poly.type
_entity_poly.pdbx_seq_one_letter_code
_entity_poly.pdbx_strand_id
1 'polypeptide(L)'
;IVHTQGWVHCHTPATDASGTVKVIMDELFEEFTDMRMPAPMRVAVACCLNMCGACHCSDIAVVGYHRKPPMVDHEYLDNLCEIPLAIASCPTGALKPGKKDLDDGRKVNTINVNNERCMYCGNC
;
A
#
# COMPACT_ATOMS: atom_id res chain seq x y z
N ILE A 1 -7.93 9.59 -16.46
CA ILE A 1 -7.26 8.59 -15.58
C ILE A 1 -8.07 8.46 -14.29
N VAL A 2 -8.52 7.26 -13.92
CA VAL A 2 -9.13 7.03 -12.60
C VAL A 2 -8.01 6.98 -11.56
N HIS A 3 -8.11 7.74 -10.46
CA HIS A 3 -7.05 7.76 -9.45
C HIS A 3 -7.54 7.87 -8.01
N THR A 4 -6.60 7.69 -7.07
CA THR A 4 -6.82 7.67 -5.62
C THR A 4 -6.40 8.96 -4.93
N GLN A 5 -6.39 8.95 -3.59
CA GLN A 5 -5.98 10.09 -2.76
C GLN A 5 -4.48 10.40 -2.79
N GLY A 6 -3.60 9.40 -2.75
CA GLY A 6 -2.15 9.65 -2.65
C GLY A 6 -1.75 10.35 -1.34
N TRP A 7 -0.71 11.19 -1.42
CA TRP A 7 -0.17 11.92 -0.27
C TRP A 7 -1.07 13.08 0.19
N VAL A 8 -2.09 13.42 -0.59
CA VAL A 8 -3.03 14.49 -0.27
C VAL A 8 -3.87 14.15 0.97
N HIS A 9 -4.15 12.88 1.24
CA HIS A 9 -5.06 12.50 2.33
C HIS A 9 -4.87 11.08 2.90
N CYS A 10 -4.32 10.12 2.15
CA CYS A 10 -4.24 8.74 2.62
C CYS A 10 -3.07 8.55 3.61
N HIS A 11 -3.20 7.63 4.56
CA HIS A 11 -2.12 7.26 5.50
C HIS A 11 -1.38 5.97 5.09
N THR A 12 -1.89 5.20 4.12
CA THR A 12 -1.20 4.03 3.52
C THR A 12 -0.63 4.23 2.10
N PRO A 13 -0.36 5.45 1.59
CA PRO A 13 0.15 5.60 0.23
C PRO A 13 1.62 5.21 0.13
N ALA A 14 1.97 4.42 -0.89
CA ALA A 14 3.35 4.19 -1.31
C ALA A 14 3.85 5.23 -2.34
N THR A 15 2.94 6.00 -2.93
CA THR A 15 3.22 7.08 -3.89
C THR A 15 2.09 8.10 -3.91
N ASP A 16 2.33 9.27 -4.53
CA ASP A 16 1.26 10.24 -4.78
C ASP A 16 0.39 9.86 -5.98
N ALA A 17 -0.87 10.28 -5.94
CA ALA A 17 -1.83 10.07 -7.02
C ALA A 17 -1.91 11.30 -7.94
N SER A 18 -2.22 12.48 -7.39
CA SER A 18 -2.46 13.69 -8.18
C SER A 18 -1.26 14.10 -9.02
N GLY A 19 -0.06 14.09 -8.44
CA GLY A 19 1.18 14.39 -9.15
C GLY A 19 1.47 13.39 -10.27
N THR A 20 1.32 12.09 -9.99
CA THR A 20 1.52 11.02 -10.99
C THR A 20 0.54 11.15 -12.15
N VAL A 21 -0.74 11.43 -11.87
CA VAL A 21 -1.77 11.65 -12.89
C VAL A 21 -1.45 12.86 -13.74
N LYS A 22 -1.00 13.97 -13.13
CA LYS A 22 -0.62 15.17 -13.85
C LYS A 22 0.52 14.89 -14.83
N VAL A 23 1.59 14.23 -14.39
CA VAL A 23 2.72 13.88 -15.26
C VAL A 23 2.29 12.99 -16.44
N ILE A 24 1.46 11.97 -16.18
CA ILE A 24 0.98 11.07 -17.25
C ILE A 24 0.06 11.81 -18.23
N MET A 25 -0.86 12.63 -17.74
CA MET A 25 -1.79 13.37 -18.61
C MET A 25 -1.12 14.46 -19.43
N ASP A 26 -0.03 15.04 -18.94
CA ASP A 26 0.76 16.01 -19.71
C ASP A 26 1.45 15.33 -20.89
N GLU A 27 2.00 14.13 -20.68
CA GLU A 27 2.62 13.35 -21.76
C GLU A 27 1.58 12.80 -22.75
N LEU A 28 0.42 12.37 -22.27
CA LEU A 28 -0.66 11.79 -23.09
C LEU A 28 -1.68 12.82 -23.58
N PHE A 29 -1.38 14.12 -23.48
CA PHE A 29 -2.36 15.16 -23.79
C PHE A 29 -2.81 15.12 -25.26
N GLU A 30 -1.88 14.90 -26.19
CA GLU A 30 -2.21 14.78 -27.62
C GLU A 30 -3.19 13.64 -27.89
N GLU A 31 -2.96 12.47 -27.28
CA GLU A 31 -3.84 11.30 -27.42
C GLU A 31 -5.21 11.50 -26.76
N PHE A 32 -5.32 12.39 -25.76
CA PHE A 32 -6.61 12.77 -25.18
C PHE A 32 -7.45 13.66 -26.11
N THR A 33 -6.78 14.49 -26.93
CA THR A 33 -7.44 15.42 -27.85
C THR A 33 -7.73 14.84 -29.24
N ASP A 34 -7.25 13.63 -29.52
CA ASP A 34 -7.38 12.95 -30.82
C ASP A 34 -7.96 11.53 -30.64
N MET A 35 -8.26 10.83 -31.74
CA MET A 35 -8.82 9.48 -31.76
C MET A 35 -7.98 8.53 -32.65
N ARG A 36 -6.67 8.49 -32.42
CA ARG A 36 -5.71 7.69 -33.22
C ARG A 36 -5.54 6.26 -32.73
N MET A 37 -5.93 5.96 -31.50
CA MET A 37 -5.76 4.64 -30.90
C MET A 37 -6.73 3.60 -31.51
N PRO A 38 -6.32 2.32 -31.63
CA PRO A 38 -7.19 1.26 -32.18
C PRO A 38 -8.47 1.02 -31.38
N ALA A 39 -8.46 1.34 -30.09
CA ALA A 39 -9.58 1.23 -29.16
C ALA A 39 -9.39 2.23 -28.00
N PRO A 40 -10.43 2.51 -27.18
CA PRO A 40 -10.29 3.35 -26.01
C PRO A 40 -9.29 2.76 -25.01
N MET A 41 -8.23 3.50 -24.69
CA MET A 41 -7.23 3.11 -23.70
C MET A 41 -7.59 3.67 -22.32
N ARG A 42 -7.74 2.81 -21.32
CA ARG A 42 -8.05 3.18 -19.94
C ARG A 42 -6.80 3.08 -19.08
N VAL A 43 -6.44 4.21 -18.48
CA VAL A 43 -5.32 4.30 -17.53
C VAL A 43 -5.86 4.57 -16.13
N ALA A 44 -5.33 3.86 -15.13
CA ALA A 44 -5.66 4.09 -13.72
C ALA A 44 -4.40 4.14 -12.84
N VAL A 45 -4.49 4.89 -11.74
CA VAL A 45 -3.42 5.08 -10.76
C VAL A 45 -3.94 4.78 -9.35
N ALA A 46 -3.27 3.90 -8.62
CA ALA A 46 -3.55 3.64 -7.21
C ALA A 46 -2.30 3.89 -6.36
N CYS A 47 -2.47 4.62 -5.26
CA CYS A 47 -1.36 4.97 -4.38
C CYS A 47 -0.82 3.79 -3.56
N CYS A 48 -1.58 2.70 -3.44
CA CYS A 48 -1.14 1.44 -2.85
C CYS A 48 -1.94 0.27 -3.45
N LEU A 49 -1.56 -0.94 -3.06
CA LEU A 49 -2.14 -2.20 -3.52
C LEU A 49 -3.55 -2.53 -2.99
N ASN A 50 -4.13 -1.68 -2.13
CA ASN A 50 -5.59 -1.72 -1.93
C ASN A 50 -6.34 -1.37 -3.22
N MET A 51 -5.64 -0.78 -4.20
CA MET A 51 -6.11 -0.60 -5.58
C MET A 51 -7.49 0.05 -5.68
N CYS A 52 -7.76 1.04 -4.81
CA CYS A 52 -9.03 1.78 -4.83
C CYS A 52 -9.30 2.35 -6.23
N GLY A 53 -10.43 1.98 -6.83
CA GLY A 53 -10.76 2.35 -8.20
C GLY A 53 -10.56 1.19 -9.18
N ALA A 54 -9.84 1.44 -10.29
CA ALA A 54 -9.89 0.58 -11.48
C ALA A 54 -8.54 -0.04 -11.90
N CYS A 55 -7.50 0.03 -11.07
CA CYS A 55 -6.16 -0.46 -11.46
C CYS A 55 -6.15 -1.96 -11.84
N HIS A 56 -7.02 -2.78 -11.25
CA HIS A 56 -7.06 -4.22 -11.50
C HIS A 56 -7.76 -4.59 -12.83
N CYS A 57 -8.37 -3.62 -13.52
CA CYS A 57 -9.19 -3.83 -14.71
C CYS A 57 -8.98 -2.73 -15.78
N SER A 58 -7.85 -2.03 -15.72
CA SER A 58 -7.45 -1.01 -16.70
C SER A 58 -6.46 -1.58 -17.70
N ASP A 59 -6.41 -1.02 -18.90
CA ASP A 59 -5.43 -1.41 -19.94
C ASP A 59 -3.99 -1.11 -19.48
N ILE A 60 -3.80 0.01 -18.78
CA ILE A 60 -2.55 0.37 -18.10
C ILE A 60 -2.85 0.79 -16.66
N ALA A 61 -2.09 0.23 -15.72
CA ALA A 61 -2.22 0.53 -14.30
C ALA A 61 -0.89 0.93 -13.69
N VAL A 62 -0.90 1.99 -12.88
CA VAL A 62 0.23 2.41 -12.05
C VAL A 62 -0.14 2.19 -10.60
N VAL A 63 0.61 1.35 -9.90
CA VAL A 63 0.33 0.99 -8.51
C VAL A 63 1.54 1.30 -7.64
N GLY A 64 1.33 2.08 -6.57
CA GLY A 64 2.35 2.31 -5.55
C GLY A 64 2.72 1.01 -4.84
N TYR A 65 4.02 0.77 -4.67
CA TYR A 65 4.53 -0.51 -4.19
C TYR A 65 5.62 -0.33 -3.13
N HIS A 66 5.44 -0.95 -1.96
CA HIS A 66 6.47 -0.98 -0.91
C HIS A 66 7.50 -2.09 -1.19
N ARG A 67 8.72 -1.96 -0.65
CA ARG A 67 9.81 -2.93 -0.85
C ARG A 67 10.55 -3.28 0.45
N LYS A 68 9.96 -2.97 1.61
CA LYS A 68 10.53 -3.24 2.94
C LYS A 68 9.44 -3.75 3.88
N PRO A 69 9.77 -4.69 4.80
CA PRO A 69 8.85 -5.12 5.85
C PRO A 69 8.42 -3.94 6.74
N PRO A 70 7.28 -4.06 7.45
CA PRO A 70 6.86 -3.04 8.40
C PRO A 70 7.86 -2.92 9.56
N MET A 71 8.00 -1.71 10.09
CA MET A 71 8.69 -1.49 11.35
C MET A 71 7.70 -1.75 12.49
N VAL A 72 8.11 -2.55 13.48
CA VAL A 72 7.24 -2.91 14.61
C VAL A 72 7.52 -1.97 15.78
N ASP A 73 6.52 -1.17 16.14
CA ASP A 73 6.56 -0.35 17.35
C ASP A 73 6.10 -1.18 18.56
N HIS A 74 7.05 -1.89 19.17
CA HIS A 74 6.76 -2.83 20.23
C HIS A 74 6.19 -2.18 21.51
N GLU A 75 6.46 -0.90 21.75
CA GLU A 75 5.98 -0.21 22.96
C GLU A 75 4.47 0.04 22.92
N TYR A 76 3.93 0.37 21.75
CA TYR A 76 2.53 0.78 21.60
C TYR A 76 1.64 -0.27 20.94
N LEU A 77 2.18 -1.31 20.32
CA LEU A 77 1.40 -2.26 19.52
C LEU A 77 0.25 -2.91 20.30
N ASP A 78 0.49 -3.43 21.50
CA ASP A 78 -0.56 -4.09 22.32
C ASP A 78 -1.63 -3.09 22.80
N ASN A 79 -1.29 -1.81 22.89
CA ASN A 79 -2.20 -0.75 23.34
C ASN A 79 -3.08 -0.21 22.20
N LEU A 80 -2.59 -0.24 20.96
CA LEU A 80 -3.25 0.36 19.80
C LEU A 80 -3.87 -0.67 18.86
N CYS A 81 -3.41 -1.92 18.89
CA CYS A 81 -3.78 -2.93 17.91
C CYS A 81 -4.36 -4.18 18.59
N GLU A 82 -5.44 -4.70 18.00
CA GLU A 82 -5.89 -6.06 18.29
C GLU A 82 -4.96 -7.06 17.57
N ILE A 83 -3.99 -7.62 18.30
CA ILE A 83 -2.96 -8.53 17.74
C ILE A 83 -3.54 -9.65 16.83
N PRO A 84 -4.66 -10.32 17.17
CA PRO A 84 -5.24 -11.33 16.29
C PRO A 84 -5.66 -10.77 14.91
N LEU A 85 -6.16 -9.53 14.86
CA LEU A 85 -6.53 -8.89 13.59
C LEU A 85 -5.30 -8.60 12.74
N ALA A 86 -4.23 -8.08 13.34
CA ALA A 86 -2.98 -7.82 12.64
C ALA A 86 -2.38 -9.13 12.07
N ILE A 87 -2.42 -10.24 12.82
CA ILE A 87 -1.94 -11.53 12.33
C ILE A 87 -2.82 -12.04 11.16
N ALA A 88 -4.15 -11.97 11.32
CA ALA A 88 -5.09 -12.45 10.31
C ALA A 88 -5.09 -11.61 9.03
N SER A 89 -4.64 -10.35 9.09
CA SER A 89 -4.56 -9.48 7.91
C SER A 89 -3.43 -9.87 6.94
N CYS A 90 -2.46 -10.70 7.38
CA CYS A 90 -1.32 -11.09 6.57
C CYS A 90 -1.63 -12.28 5.64
N PRO A 91 -1.69 -12.08 4.31
CA PRO A 91 -2.05 -13.16 3.38
C PRO A 91 -0.96 -14.22 3.21
N THR A 92 0.31 -13.92 3.54
CA THR A 92 1.44 -14.86 3.44
C THR A 92 1.80 -15.51 4.77
N GLY A 93 1.05 -15.22 5.85
CA GLY A 93 1.34 -15.74 7.19
C GLY A 93 2.73 -15.37 7.71
N ALA A 94 3.22 -14.17 7.36
CA ALA A 94 4.51 -13.66 7.79
C ALA A 94 4.52 -13.19 9.27
N LEU A 95 3.35 -12.89 9.83
CA LEU A 95 3.20 -12.38 11.20
C LEU A 95 2.93 -13.52 12.19
N LYS A 96 3.62 -13.51 13.32
CA LYS A 96 3.44 -14.46 14.42
C LYS A 96 3.30 -13.72 15.75
N PRO A 97 2.54 -14.23 16.72
CA PRO A 97 2.52 -13.66 18.05
C PRO A 97 3.90 -13.80 18.71
N GLY A 98 4.28 -12.81 19.50
CA GLY A 98 5.55 -12.75 20.20
C GLY A 98 5.44 -12.00 21.52
N LYS A 99 6.50 -12.07 22.33
CA LYS A 99 6.69 -11.24 23.52
C LYS A 99 8.05 -10.58 23.44
N LYS A 100 8.16 -9.34 23.87
CA LYS A 100 9.43 -8.61 23.91
C LYS A 100 9.60 -7.93 25.27
N ASP A 101 10.83 -7.98 25.78
CA ASP A 101 11.27 -7.16 26.91
C ASP A 101 11.63 -5.77 26.38
N LEU A 102 10.97 -4.74 26.92
CA LEU A 102 11.33 -3.34 26.66
C LEU A 102 12.51 -2.92 27.54
N ASP A 103 13.19 -1.84 27.15
CA ASP A 103 14.37 -1.33 27.86
C ASP A 103 14.06 -0.85 29.30
N ASP A 104 12.79 -0.56 29.59
CA ASP A 104 12.29 -0.21 30.92
C ASP A 104 11.94 -1.43 31.79
N GLY A 105 12.16 -2.65 31.29
CA GLY A 105 11.92 -3.91 31.98
C GLY A 105 10.49 -4.44 31.85
N ARG A 106 9.59 -3.76 31.13
CA ARG A 106 8.23 -4.28 30.88
C ARG A 106 8.22 -5.37 29.82
N LYS A 107 7.48 -6.45 30.09
CA LYS A 107 7.15 -7.50 29.12
C LYS A 107 5.86 -7.16 28.39
N VAL A 108 5.95 -6.95 27.08
CA VAL A 108 4.80 -6.62 26.24
C VAL A 108 4.51 -7.73 25.23
N ASN A 109 3.22 -7.92 24.90
CA ASN A 109 2.86 -8.76 23.76
C ASN A 109 3.10 -7.98 22.47
N THR A 110 3.57 -8.66 21.44
CA THR A 110 3.91 -8.03 20.17
C THR A 110 3.80 -9.02 19.03
N ILE A 111 4.21 -8.62 17.83
CA ILE A 111 4.31 -9.48 16.65
C ILE A 111 5.77 -9.64 16.22
N ASN A 112 6.08 -10.83 15.71
CA ASN A 112 7.33 -11.12 15.02
C ASN A 112 7.06 -11.20 13.52
N VAL A 113 7.86 -10.50 12.72
CA VAL A 113 7.74 -10.47 11.25
C VAL A 113 8.78 -11.40 10.64
N ASN A 114 8.34 -12.39 9.87
CA ASN A 114 9.22 -13.16 9.00
C ASN A 114 9.46 -12.38 7.70
N ASN A 115 10.62 -11.75 7.57
CA ASN A 115 10.98 -10.91 6.42
C ASN A 115 11.01 -11.68 5.10
N GLU A 116 11.40 -12.95 5.09
CA GLU A 116 11.45 -13.78 3.87
C GLU A 116 10.05 -14.11 3.34
N ARG A 117 9.04 -14.11 4.21
CA ARG A 117 7.63 -14.33 3.82
C ARG A 117 6.87 -13.04 3.57
N CYS A 118 7.39 -11.89 3.99
CA CYS A 118 6.73 -10.61 3.83
C CYS A 118 6.84 -10.13 2.38
N MET A 119 5.71 -9.77 1.78
CA MET A 119 5.65 -9.21 0.42
C MET A 119 5.24 -7.72 0.42
N TYR A 120 5.30 -7.08 1.60
CA TYR A 120 5.16 -5.62 1.74
C TYR A 120 3.78 -5.07 1.36
N CYS A 121 2.70 -5.83 1.58
CA CYS A 121 1.36 -5.34 1.27
C CYS A 121 0.92 -4.11 2.07
N GLY A 122 1.39 -3.98 3.33
CA GLY A 122 0.96 -2.91 4.23
C GLY A 122 -0.49 -3.06 4.73
N ASN A 123 -1.06 -4.27 4.70
CA ASN A 123 -2.40 -4.56 5.23
C ASN A 123 -2.42 -4.79 6.76
N CYS A 124 -1.27 -5.06 7.36
CA CYS A 124 -1.07 -5.18 8.80
C CYS A 124 -0.70 -3.85 9.43
#